data_AF-A0AAW7KK64-F1
#
_entry.id   AF-A0AAW7KK64-F1
#
_cell.length_a   1.000
_cell.length_b   1.000
_cell.length_c   1.000
_cell.angle_alpha   90.00
_cell.angle_beta   90.00
_cell.angle_gamma   90.00
#
_symmetry.space_group_name_H-M   'P 1'
#
loop_
_entity.id
_entity.type
_entity.pdbx_description
1 polymer ?
#
loop_
_entity_poly.entity_id
_entity_poly.type
_entity_poly.pdbx_seq_one_letter_code
_entity_poly.pdbx_strand_id
1 'polypeptide(L)' 'PDVVAACQRIASINPHVEAEMVDISLFPELKKEKKIMSVPAMLIDGEQMIFGSKTMTEIIEALA' A
#
# COMPACT_ATOMS: atom_id res chain seq x y z
N PRO A 1 -0.25 -5.68 -9.33
CA PRO A 1 0.94 -6.17 -8.59
C PRO A 1 0.52 -7.04 -7.40
N ASP A 2 1.35 -8.00 -6.98
CA ASP A 2 0.98 -8.97 -5.93
C ASP A 2 0.62 -8.29 -4.60
N VAL A 3 1.34 -7.22 -4.23
CA VAL A 3 1.04 -6.41 -3.04
C VAL A 3 -0.37 -5.81 -3.10
N VAL A 4 -0.78 -5.29 -4.26
CA VAL A 4 -2.13 -4.71 -4.44
C VAL A 4 -3.21 -5.77 -4.23
N ALA A 5 -3.04 -6.93 -4.87
CA ALA A 5 -3.99 -8.03 -4.74
C ALA A 5 -4.05 -8.56 -3.30
N ALA A 6 -2.92 -8.60 -2.60
CA ALA A 6 -2.86 -8.99 -1.20
C ALA A 6 -3.61 -8.00 -0.29
N CYS A 7 -3.35 -6.69 -0.40
CA CYS A 7 -4.05 -5.68 0.40
C CYS A 7 -5.56 -5.69 0.15
N GLN A 8 -5.99 -5.79 -1.11
CA GLN A 8 -7.42 -5.84 -1.46
C GLN A 8 -8.09 -7.12 -0.95
N ARG A 9 -7.37 -8.25 -0.91
CA ARG A 9 -7.89 -9.49 -0.32
C ARG A 9 -8.06 -9.37 1.20
N ILE A 10 -7.18 -8.65 1.89
CA ILE A 10 -7.34 -8.39 3.34
C ILE A 10 -8.60 -7.53 3.56
N ALA A 11 -8.71 -6.42 2.81
CA ALA A 11 -9.86 -5.51 2.88
C ALA A 11 -11.19 -6.19 2.53
N SER A 12 -11.20 -7.16 1.61
CA SER A 12 -12.43 -7.89 1.28
C SER A 12 -12.91 -8.85 2.37
N ILE A 13 -12.03 -9.21 3.32
CA ILE A 13 -12.33 -10.14 4.43
C ILE A 13 -12.63 -9.37 5.72
N ASN A 14 -11.89 -8.30 6.00
CA ASN A 14 -12.05 -7.51 7.22
C ASN A 14 -12.71 -6.15 6.91
N PRO A 15 -13.95 -5.90 7.37
CA PRO A 15 -14.67 -4.66 7.08
C PRO A 15 -14.06 -3.41 7.73
N HIS A 16 -13.09 -3.57 8.63
CA HIS A 16 -12.36 -2.46 9.24
C HIS A 16 -11.06 -2.11 8.50
N VAL A 17 -10.75 -2.83 7.41
CA VAL A 17 -9.56 -2.57 6.58
C VAL A 17 -10.01 -2.11 5.20
N GLU A 18 -9.46 -1.00 4.74
CA GLU A 18 -9.64 -0.49 3.39
C GLU A 18 -8.34 -0.58 2.61
N ALA A 19 -8.43 -0.76 1.29
CA ALA A 19 -7.26 -0.83 0.42
C ALA A 19 -7.54 -0.13 -0.91
N GLU A 20 -6.84 0.97 -1.16
CA GLU A 20 -6.92 1.72 -2.41
C GLU A 20 -5.64 1.52 -3.25
N MET A 21 -5.82 1.17 -4.52
CA MET A 21 -4.71 1.14 -5.48
C MET A 21 -4.60 2.49 -6.16
N VAL A 22 -3.48 3.17 -5.96
CA VAL A 22 -3.17 4.45 -6.62
C VAL A 22 -2.12 4.24 -7.70
N ASP A 23 -2.46 4.57 -8.96
CA ASP A 23 -1.46 4.74 -10.01
C ASP A 23 -0.72 6.07 -9.81
N ILE A 24 0.41 6.00 -9.11
CA ILE A 24 1.18 7.17 -8.70
C ILE A 24 1.73 7.99 -9.89
N SER A 25 1.75 7.43 -11.10
CA SER A 25 2.19 8.16 -12.30
C SER A 25 1.23 9.30 -12.68
N LEU A 26 -0.05 9.19 -12.30
CA LEU A 26 -1.08 10.19 -12.52
C LEU A 26 -1.03 11.34 -11.49
N PHE A 27 -0.29 11.17 -10.38
CA PHE A 27 -0.25 12.10 -9.26
C PHE A 27 1.20 12.54 -8.93
N PRO A 28 1.85 13.33 -9.79
CA PRO A 28 3.25 13.72 -9.62
C PRO A 28 3.50 14.56 -8.36
N GLU A 29 2.52 15.37 -7.94
CA GLU A 29 2.61 16.16 -6.71
C GLU A 29 2.64 15.26 -5.46
N LEU A 30 1.71 14.29 -5.40
CA LEU A 30 1.65 13.29 -4.33
C LEU A 30 2.94 12.45 -4.28
N LYS A 31 3.45 12.04 -5.44
CA LYS A 31 4.73 11.30 -5.54
C LYS A 31 5.87 12.08 -4.88
N LYS A 32 5.94 13.39 -5.12
CA LYS A 32 6.97 14.28 -4.58
C LYS A 32 6.77 14.52 -3.08
N GLU A 33 5.54 14.81 -2.67
CA GLU A 33 5.17 15.07 -1.27
C GLU A 33 5.50 13.86 -0.37
N LYS A 34 5.05 12.67 -0.78
CA LYS A 34 5.27 11.42 -0.04
C LYS A 34 6.62 10.75 -0.35
N LYS A 35 7.47 11.41 -1.14
CA LYS A 35 8.83 10.96 -1.54
C LYS A 35 8.85 9.51 -2.04
N ILE A 36 7.90 9.15 -2.90
CA ILE A 36 7.79 7.81 -3.46
C ILE A 36 8.86 7.62 -4.54
N MET A 37 9.92 6.87 -4.19
CA MET A 37 11.09 6.65 -5.05
C MET A 37 10.96 5.40 -5.92
N SER A 38 10.29 4.36 -5.43
CA SER A 38 10.11 3.09 -6.14
C SER A 38 8.71 2.51 -5.90
N VAL A 39 8.28 1.62 -6.79
CA VAL A 39 7.02 0.88 -6.70
C VAL A 39 7.31 -0.62 -6.73
N PRO A 40 6.46 -1.47 -6.10
CA PRO A 40 5.28 -1.10 -5.31
C PRO A 40 5.65 -0.36 -4.01
N ALA A 41 4.78 0.56 -3.60
CA ALA A 41 4.86 1.29 -2.33
C ALA A 41 3.48 1.24 -1.66
N MET A 42 3.47 1.10 -0.34
CA MET A 42 2.27 1.02 0.48
C MET A 42 2.36 2.08 1.59
N LEU A 43 1.30 2.87 1.74
CA LEU A 43 1.16 3.87 2.79
C LEU A 43 0.02 3.45 3.71
N ILE A 44 0.33 3.12 4.96
CA ILE A 44 -0.66 2.74 5.98
C ILE A 44 -1.05 3.98 6.78
N ASP A 45 -2.34 4.25 6.88
CA ASP A 45 -2.95 5.35 7.64
C ASP A 45 -2.34 6.74 7.40
N GLY A 46 -1.74 6.95 6.23
CA GLY A 46 -1.09 8.21 5.86
C GLY A 46 0.29 8.45 6.49
N GLU A 47 0.74 7.54 7.37
CA GLU A 47 1.94 7.72 8.21
C GLU A 47 3.08 6.77 7.82
N GLN A 48 2.80 5.47 7.68
CA GLN A 48 3.84 4.45 7.52
C GLN A 48 4.04 4.08 6.04
N MET A 49 5.18 4.48 5.49
CA MET A 49 5.58 4.15 4.12
C MET A 49 6.41 2.87 4.07
N ILE A 50 5.98 1.90 3.27
CA ILE A 50 6.67 0.62 3.04
C ILE A 50 6.92 0.45 1.55
N PHE A 51 8.15 0.08 1.19
CA PHE A 51 8.57 -0.11 -0.19
C PHE A 51 8.84 -1.56 -0.55
N GLY A 52 8.76 -1.83 -1.86
CA GLY A 52 9.10 -3.10 -2.47
C GLY A 52 8.00 -4.16 -2.29
N SER A 53 8.24 -5.32 -2.88
CA SER A 53 7.34 -6.45 -2.74
C SER A 53 7.18 -6.85 -1.28
N LYS A 54 5.98 -7.31 -0.93
CA LYS A 54 5.63 -7.85 0.39
C LYS A 54 4.72 -9.06 0.20
N THR A 55 4.93 -10.06 1.03
CA THR A 55 4.06 -11.21 1.18
C THR A 55 2.82 -10.85 1.99
N MET A 56 1.78 -11.69 1.93
CA MET A 56 0.58 -11.50 2.75
C MET A 56 0.89 -11.40 4.25
N THR A 57 1.78 -12.25 4.75
CA THR A 57 2.15 -12.27 6.17
C THR A 57 2.83 -10.96 6.58
N GLU A 58 3.79 -10.47 5.80
CA GLU A 58 4.46 -9.18 6.08
C GLU A 58 3.49 -8.00 6.03
N ILE A 59 2.48 -8.03 5.16
CA ILE A 59 1.44 -6.99 5.11
C ILE A 59 0.58 -7.05 6.38
N ILE A 60 0.18 -8.23 6.83
CA ILE A 60 -0.61 -8.39 8.07
C ILE A 60 0.21 -7.93 9.29
N GLU A 61 1.48 -8.29 9.37
CA GLU A 61 2.38 -7.84 10.45
C GLU A 61 2.54 -6.32 10.46
N ALA A 62 2.52 -5.66 9.30
CA ALA A 62 2.58 -4.21 9.21
C ALA A 62 1.27 -3.50 9.62
N LEU A 63 0.15 -4.22 9.65
CA LEU A 63 -1.17 -3.70 10.06
C LEU A 63 -1.48 -3.98 11.55
N ALA A 64 -0.61 -4.70 12.26
CA ALA A 64 -0.77 -5.07 13.66
C ALA A 64 -0.24 -3.99 14.61
#